data_AF-A0A4P7DZV9-F1
#
_entry.id   AF-A0A4P7DZV9-F1
#
_cell.length_a   1.000
_cell.length_b   1.000
_cell.length_c   1.000
_cell.angle_alpha   90.00
_cell.angle_beta   90.00
_cell.angle_gamma   90.00
#
_symmetry.space_group_name_H-M   'P 1'
#
loop_
_entity.id
_entity.type
_entity.pdbx_description
1 polymer ?
#
loop_
_entity_poly.entity_id
_entity_poly.type
_entity_poly.pdbx_seq_one_letter_code
_entity_poly.pdbx_strand_id
1 'polypeptide(L)'
;MRTKNKLFCLAFIALTSFGFSGCSKDDDVSNSDVEGTYTGEMTVYPATGIKIFDNTTLTITSAGEGKVKVTPAANTGGVAEIFDVFPEDGYIVNPENDPKGTFLFYGKDNSLTVSTLGDVKKAGQFRFKGIKQ
;
A
#
# COMPACT_ATOMS: atom_id res chain seq x y z
N MET A 1 -38.83 17.49 66.95
CA MET A 1 -38.15 18.66 66.32
C MET A 1 -37.01 18.11 65.47
N ARG A 2 -37.06 18.12 64.12
CA ARG A 2 -36.59 19.19 63.20
C ARG A 2 -35.21 19.72 63.65
N THR A 3 -34.10 19.72 62.91
CA THR A 3 -33.72 19.56 61.47
C THR A 3 -32.15 19.46 61.53
N LYS A 4 -31.37 18.89 60.60
CA LYS A 4 -30.91 19.47 59.32
C LYS A 4 -29.99 18.46 58.60
N ASN A 5 -30.30 18.20 57.33
CA ASN A 5 -29.45 17.55 56.35
C ASN A 5 -28.11 18.27 56.17
N LYS A 6 -27.02 17.52 56.04
CA LYS A 6 -25.89 17.86 55.16
C LYS A 6 -25.47 16.62 54.38
N LEU A 7 -25.92 16.62 53.14
CA LEU A 7 -25.38 16.02 51.93
C LEU A 7 -23.87 15.70 52.02
N PHE A 8 -23.44 14.49 51.63
CA PHE A 8 -22.31 14.30 50.72
C PHE A 8 -22.33 12.88 50.11
N CYS A 9 -21.97 12.86 48.82
CA CYS A 9 -22.20 11.91 47.73
C CYS A 9 -21.80 10.45 48.00
N LEU A 10 -22.63 9.46 47.65
CA LEU A 10 -22.78 8.85 46.31
C LEU A 10 -21.44 8.39 45.69
N ALA A 11 -21.15 7.10 45.83
CA ALA A 11 -20.42 6.33 44.83
C ALA A 11 -21.22 5.05 44.56
N PHE A 12 -22.06 5.11 43.52
CA PHE A 12 -22.78 3.96 43.00
C PHE A 12 -21.76 2.97 42.42
N ILE A 13 -21.75 1.79 43.02
CA ILE A 13 -21.22 0.58 42.42
C ILE A 13 -22.19 0.16 41.30
N ALA A 14 -21.63 -0.34 40.19
CA ALA A 14 -22.29 -1.16 39.17
C ALA A 14 -23.25 -0.41 38.21
N LEU A 15 -23.38 -0.70 36.92
CA LEU A 15 -22.99 -1.84 36.10
C LEU A 15 -22.65 -1.37 34.68
N THR A 16 -21.80 -2.18 34.05
CA THR A 16 -21.61 -2.39 32.61
C THR A 16 -22.77 -1.95 31.71
N SER A 17 -22.43 -1.13 30.72
CA SER A 17 -23.00 -1.25 29.38
C SER A 17 -21.85 -1.26 28.38
N PHE A 18 -21.62 -2.43 27.77
CA PHE A 18 -20.90 -2.55 26.51
C PHE A 18 -21.57 -1.63 25.49
N GLY A 19 -21.02 -0.45 25.31
CA GLY A 19 -21.32 0.43 24.18
C GLY A 19 -20.21 0.25 23.16
N PHE A 20 -20.39 -0.72 22.26
CA PHE A 20 -19.67 -0.69 20.99
C PHE A 20 -20.11 0.59 20.27
N SER A 21 -19.27 1.62 20.30
CA SER A 21 -19.37 2.75 19.38
C SER A 21 -18.10 2.80 18.57
N GLY A 22 -18.13 2.02 17.49
CA GLY A 22 -17.35 2.22 16.27
C GLY A 22 -15.84 2.08 16.42
N CYS A 23 -15.32 0.85 16.27
CA CYS A 23 -14.18 0.73 15.37
C CYS A 23 -14.66 1.30 14.02
N SER A 24 -14.30 2.53 13.70
CA SER A 24 -14.00 2.79 12.30
C SER A 24 -12.96 1.73 11.98
N LYS A 25 -13.32 0.74 11.16
CA LYS A 25 -12.31 0.04 10.39
C LYS A 25 -11.80 1.10 9.43
N ASP A 26 -10.96 1.99 9.94
CA ASP A 26 -10.03 2.66 9.06
C ASP A 26 -9.18 1.49 8.59
N ASP A 27 -9.41 1.08 7.34
CA ASP A 27 -8.55 0.17 6.61
C ASP A 27 -7.23 0.92 6.38
N ASP A 28 -6.55 1.28 7.48
CA ASP A 28 -5.31 2.04 7.51
C ASP A 28 -4.22 1.11 6.99
N VAL A 29 -4.03 1.17 5.67
CA VAL A 29 -2.92 0.51 5.01
C VAL A 29 -1.67 1.30 5.37
N SER A 30 -0.70 0.62 5.97
CA SER A 30 0.60 1.16 6.31
C SER A 30 1.59 0.93 5.18
N ASN A 31 2.57 1.81 4.97
CA ASN A 31 3.58 1.65 3.92
C ASN A 31 4.34 0.30 3.99
N SER A 32 4.43 -0.35 5.15
CA SER A 32 5.01 -1.70 5.27
C SER A 32 4.15 -2.80 4.65
N ASP A 33 2.85 -2.58 4.49
CA ASP A 33 1.92 -3.60 3.99
C ASP A 33 2.14 -3.92 2.51
N VAL A 34 2.80 -3.04 1.76
CA VAL A 34 3.10 -3.31 0.34
C VAL A 34 4.35 -4.16 0.14
N GLU A 35 5.22 -4.33 1.15
CA GLU A 35 6.43 -5.15 1.03
C GLU A 35 6.08 -6.63 0.82
N GLY A 36 6.76 -7.28 -0.12
CA GLY A 36 6.54 -8.68 -0.45
C GLY A 36 6.70 -9.01 -1.92
N THR A 37 6.33 -10.22 -2.30
CA THR A 37 6.38 -10.71 -3.68
C THR A 37 4.96 -10.78 -4.26
N TYR A 38 4.83 -10.29 -5.48
CA TYR A 38 3.59 -10.27 -6.24
C TYR A 38 3.74 -11.15 -7.46
N THR A 39 2.70 -11.91 -7.79
CA THR A 39 2.62 -12.70 -9.02
C THR A 39 1.55 -12.12 -9.92
N GLY A 40 1.85 -11.97 -11.21
CA GLY A 40 0.93 -11.36 -12.16
C GLY A 40 1.45 -11.28 -13.59
N GLU A 41 0.84 -10.37 -14.35
CA GLU A 41 1.21 -10.09 -15.73
C GLU A 41 2.17 -8.90 -15.78
N MET A 42 3.23 -9.01 -16.60
CA MET A 42 4.16 -7.92 -16.86
C MET A 42 4.33 -7.69 -18.36
N THR A 43 4.20 -6.44 -18.78
CA THR A 43 4.61 -5.99 -20.11
C THR A 43 5.89 -5.17 -19.98
N VAL A 44 6.96 -5.55 -20.66
CA VAL A 44 8.25 -4.83 -20.69
C VAL A 44 8.45 -4.21 -22.07
N TYR A 45 9.01 -2.99 -22.09
CA TYR A 45 9.27 -2.18 -23.28
C TYR A 45 10.79 -2.03 -23.51
N PRO A 46 11.48 -3.06 -24.00
CA PRO A 46 12.88 -2.93 -24.44
C PRO A 46 12.97 -2.31 -25.84
N ALA A 47 14.16 -1.85 -26.22
CA ALA A 47 14.42 -1.25 -27.54
C ALA A 47 14.14 -2.20 -28.73
N THR A 48 14.11 -3.51 -28.50
CA THR A 48 13.90 -4.53 -29.54
C THR A 48 12.44 -4.93 -29.74
N GLY A 49 11.49 -4.28 -29.05
CA GLY A 49 10.05 -4.55 -29.16
C GLY A 49 9.42 -5.09 -27.87
N ILE A 50 8.10 -4.98 -27.74
CA ILE A 50 7.35 -5.30 -26.53
C ILE A 50 7.48 -6.79 -26.16
N LYS A 51 7.66 -7.09 -24.87
CA LYS A 51 7.63 -8.44 -24.32
C LYS A 51 6.56 -8.55 -23.24
N ILE A 52 5.82 -9.66 -23.25
CA ILE A 52 4.76 -9.94 -22.26
C ILE A 52 5.16 -11.20 -21.50
N PHE A 53 5.00 -11.17 -20.18
CA PHE A 53 5.30 -12.25 -19.27
C PHE A 53 4.08 -12.52 -18.41
N ASP A 54 3.45 -13.68 -18.63
CA ASP A 54 2.38 -14.17 -17.78
C ASP A 54 2.96 -14.84 -16.54
N ASN A 55 2.27 -14.72 -15.41
CA ASN A 55 2.63 -15.36 -14.15
C ASN A 55 4.08 -15.11 -13.70
N THR A 56 4.59 -13.88 -13.94
CA THR A 56 5.91 -13.46 -13.48
C THR A 56 5.83 -12.79 -12.12
N THR A 57 6.98 -12.65 -11.46
CA THR A 57 7.07 -12.06 -10.12
C THR A 57 7.63 -10.65 -10.15
N LEU A 58 7.17 -9.84 -9.19
CA LEU A 58 7.73 -8.54 -8.87
C LEU A 58 7.83 -8.43 -7.35
N THR A 59 8.98 -7.99 -6.86
CA THR A 59 9.27 -7.87 -5.43
C THR A 59 9.32 -6.41 -5.02
N ILE A 60 8.63 -6.08 -3.93
CA ILE A 60 8.66 -4.78 -3.28
C ILE A 60 9.42 -4.91 -1.96
N THR A 61 10.41 -4.05 -1.75
CA THR A 61 11.15 -3.92 -0.49
C THR A 61 11.20 -2.47 -0.04
N SER A 62 11.32 -2.22 1.27
CA SER A 62 11.63 -0.88 1.76
C SER A 62 12.89 -0.29 1.11
N ALA A 63 12.84 0.98 0.74
CA ALA A 63 13.98 1.78 0.31
C ALA A 63 14.26 2.97 1.26
N GLY A 64 13.67 2.93 2.46
CA GLY A 64 13.68 4.02 3.43
C GLY A 64 12.26 4.51 3.75
N GLU A 65 12.16 5.49 4.64
CA GLU A 65 10.89 6.08 5.03
C GLU A 65 10.15 6.66 3.81
N GLY A 66 8.89 6.22 3.63
CA GLY A 66 8.05 6.65 2.51
C GLY A 66 8.58 6.24 1.13
N LYS A 67 9.50 5.27 1.04
CA LYS A 67 10.10 4.84 -0.22
C LYS A 67 10.08 3.33 -0.36
N VAL A 68 9.73 2.85 -1.55
CA VAL A 68 9.75 1.42 -1.88
C VAL A 68 10.53 1.18 -3.15
N LYS A 69 11.31 0.10 -3.16
CA LYS A 69 12.01 -0.38 -4.36
C LYS A 69 11.19 -1.47 -5.02
N VAL A 70 10.84 -1.24 -6.27
CA VAL A 70 10.17 -2.19 -7.15
C VAL A 70 11.22 -2.95 -7.95
N THR A 71 11.29 -4.26 -7.77
CA THR A 71 12.26 -5.12 -8.47
C THR A 71 11.54 -6.20 -9.29
N PRO A 72 11.49 -6.08 -10.63
CA PRO A 72 10.93 -7.13 -11.49
C PRO A 72 11.86 -8.36 -11.50
N ALA A 73 11.31 -9.54 -11.84
CA ALA A 73 12.10 -10.76 -11.99
C ALA A 73 13.22 -10.58 -13.04
N ALA A 74 14.42 -11.10 -12.75
CA ALA A 74 15.62 -10.86 -13.56
C ALA A 74 15.48 -11.32 -15.04
N ASN A 75 14.64 -12.33 -15.30
CA ASN A 75 14.40 -12.86 -16.64
C ASN A 75 13.53 -11.94 -17.52
N THR A 76 12.84 -10.95 -16.96
CA THR A 76 11.94 -10.09 -17.74
C THR A 76 12.69 -8.99 -18.50
N GLY A 77 13.90 -8.63 -18.04
CA GLY A 77 14.64 -7.46 -18.51
C GLY A 77 14.05 -6.12 -18.07
N GLY A 78 13.09 -6.15 -17.13
CA GLY A 78 12.61 -4.95 -16.46
C GLY A 78 13.68 -4.34 -15.56
N VAL A 79 13.71 -3.01 -15.47
CA VAL A 79 14.66 -2.28 -14.63
C VAL A 79 14.00 -1.90 -13.31
N ALA A 80 14.67 -2.15 -12.20
CA ALA A 80 14.16 -1.77 -10.88
C ALA A 80 14.04 -0.25 -10.74
N GLU A 81 13.02 0.21 -10.00
CA GLU A 81 12.73 1.63 -9.80
C GLU A 81 12.33 1.89 -8.34
N ILE A 82 12.60 3.09 -7.83
CA ILE A 82 12.28 3.47 -6.44
C ILE A 82 11.18 4.52 -6.45
N PHE A 83 10.03 4.20 -5.87
CA PHE A 83 8.90 5.12 -5.74
C PHE A 83 8.87 5.76 -4.35
N ASP A 84 8.52 7.03 -4.32
CA ASP A 84 8.06 7.71 -3.11
C ASP A 84 6.57 7.40 -2.94
N VAL A 85 6.16 6.88 -1.78
CA VAL A 85 4.80 6.36 -1.56
C VAL A 85 4.21 6.82 -0.24
N PHE A 86 2.89 6.98 -0.23
CA PHE A 86 2.12 7.36 0.94
C PHE A 86 0.75 6.65 0.93
N PRO A 87 0.15 6.45 2.11
CA PRO A 87 -1.19 5.91 2.20
C PRO A 87 -2.24 6.96 1.82
N GLU A 88 -3.28 6.54 1.12
CA GLU A 88 -4.43 7.37 0.73
C GLU A 88 -5.66 6.47 0.56
N ASP A 89 -6.72 6.69 1.35
CA ASP A 89 -8.03 6.02 1.22
C ASP A 89 -8.00 4.48 1.05
N GLY A 90 -7.17 3.78 1.84
CA GLY A 90 -7.02 2.31 1.77
C GLY A 90 -6.11 1.83 0.63
N TYR A 91 -5.39 2.75 -0.01
CA TYR A 91 -4.36 2.51 -1.00
C TYR A 91 -2.99 2.93 -0.45
N ILE A 92 -1.94 2.44 -1.09
CA ILE A 92 -0.61 3.06 -1.07
C ILE A 92 -0.31 3.51 -2.49
N VAL A 93 -0.08 4.80 -2.67
CA VAL A 93 0.12 5.43 -3.97
C VAL A 93 1.37 6.30 -3.98
N ASN A 94 1.84 6.66 -5.16
CA ASN A 94 2.85 7.70 -5.33
C ASN A 94 2.20 9.03 -5.78
N PRO A 95 2.91 10.17 -5.73
CA PRO A 95 2.35 11.45 -6.15
C PRO A 95 1.82 11.41 -7.59
N GLU A 96 0.75 12.15 -7.84
CA GLU A 96 0.27 12.35 -9.21
C GLU A 96 1.38 12.93 -10.10
N ASN A 97 1.50 12.42 -11.32
CA ASN A 97 2.49 12.84 -12.32
C ASN A 97 3.96 12.64 -11.90
N ASP A 98 4.27 11.68 -11.01
CA ASP A 98 5.65 11.30 -10.71
C ASP A 98 6.40 10.88 -11.99
N PRO A 99 7.59 11.45 -12.25
CA PRO A 99 8.38 11.15 -13.45
C PRO A 99 8.83 9.68 -13.54
N LYS A 100 8.80 8.93 -12.44
CA LYS A 100 9.12 7.50 -12.39
C LYS A 100 7.93 6.62 -12.77
N GLY A 101 6.73 7.20 -12.88
CA GLY A 101 5.51 6.54 -13.30
C GLY A 101 4.46 6.40 -12.22
N THR A 102 3.70 5.32 -12.25
CA THR A 102 2.56 5.11 -11.36
C THR A 102 2.79 3.88 -10.50
N PHE A 103 2.50 4.02 -9.21
CA PHE A 103 2.48 2.97 -8.21
C PHE A 103 1.14 3.02 -7.49
N LEU A 104 0.42 1.91 -7.48
CA LEU A 104 -0.85 1.78 -6.77
C LEU A 104 -0.96 0.39 -6.18
N PHE A 105 -1.02 0.33 -4.86
CA PHE A 105 -1.37 -0.87 -4.11
C PHE A 105 -2.74 -0.65 -3.45
N TYR A 106 -3.64 -1.62 -3.60
CA TYR A 106 -4.93 -1.61 -2.94
C TYR A 106 -4.94 -2.67 -1.83
N GLY A 107 -4.98 -2.22 -0.57
CA GLY A 107 -4.82 -3.09 0.60
C GLY A 107 -5.89 -4.15 0.73
N LYS A 108 -7.15 -3.83 0.38
CA LYS A 108 -8.28 -4.75 0.49
C LYS A 108 -8.10 -6.04 -0.31
N ASP A 109 -7.57 -5.92 -1.53
CA ASP A 109 -7.41 -7.05 -2.46
C ASP A 109 -5.96 -7.54 -2.55
N ASN A 110 -5.04 -6.93 -1.77
CA ASN A 110 -3.60 -7.10 -1.90
C ASN A 110 -3.11 -7.01 -3.36
N SER A 111 -3.73 -6.11 -4.13
CA SER A 111 -3.48 -5.97 -5.56
C SER A 111 -2.52 -4.83 -5.82
N LEU A 112 -1.62 -5.03 -6.78
CA LEU A 112 -0.59 -4.08 -7.15
C LEU A 112 -0.67 -3.78 -8.64
N THR A 113 -0.65 -2.49 -8.97
CA THR A 113 -0.43 -1.98 -10.32
C THR A 113 0.78 -1.06 -10.30
N VAL A 114 1.76 -1.33 -11.16
CA VAL A 114 2.92 -0.47 -11.35
C VAL A 114 3.12 -0.21 -12.84
N SER A 115 3.37 1.03 -13.22
CA SER A 115 3.82 1.40 -14.55
C SER A 115 5.04 2.28 -14.39
N THR A 116 6.22 1.80 -14.76
CA THR A 116 7.42 2.64 -14.75
C THR A 116 7.44 3.55 -15.97
N LEU A 117 7.70 4.82 -15.73
CA LEU A 117 8.11 5.78 -16.75
C LEU A 117 9.62 5.92 -16.61
N GLY A 118 10.32 5.72 -17.71
CA GLY A 118 11.74 6.02 -17.79
C GLY A 118 11.95 7.13 -18.80
N ASP A 119 13.15 7.72 -18.76
CA ASP A 119 13.72 8.36 -19.93
C ASP A 119 13.51 7.41 -21.13
N VAL A 120 13.00 7.91 -22.25
CA VAL A 120 12.69 7.11 -23.46
C VAL A 120 13.93 6.31 -23.96
N LYS A 121 15.12 6.65 -23.44
CA LYS A 121 16.40 6.00 -23.70
C LYS A 121 16.71 4.80 -22.80
N LYS A 122 15.98 4.58 -21.70
CA LYS A 122 16.18 3.41 -20.81
C LYS A 122 15.30 2.26 -21.28
N ALA A 123 15.91 1.28 -21.96
CA ALA A 123 15.26 0.00 -22.22
C ALA A 123 14.87 -0.68 -20.88
N GLY A 124 13.73 -1.36 -20.85
CA GLY A 124 13.29 -2.13 -19.67
C GLY A 124 12.29 -1.41 -18.76
N GLN A 125 11.63 -0.35 -19.25
CA GLN A 125 10.38 0.13 -18.64
C GLN A 125 9.33 -0.97 -18.67
N PHE A 126 8.41 -0.98 -17.72
CA PHE A 126 7.42 -2.04 -17.62
C PHE A 126 6.11 -1.57 -17.01
N ARG A 127 5.05 -2.32 -17.34
CA ARG A 127 3.76 -2.32 -16.64
C ARG A 127 3.57 -3.67 -15.97
N PHE A 128 3.07 -3.67 -14.76
CA PHE A 128 2.79 -4.86 -13.97
C PHE A 128 1.44 -4.74 -13.31
N LYS A 129 0.68 -5.85 -13.31
CA LYS A 129 -0.53 -6.01 -12.51
C LYS A 129 -0.51 -7.40 -11.87
N GLY A 130 -0.62 -7.46 -10.54
CA GLY A 130 -0.53 -8.72 -9.83
C GLY A 130 -1.11 -8.68 -8.42
N ILE A 131 -1.07 -9.83 -7.75
CA ILE A 131 -1.57 -10.04 -6.39
C ILE A 131 -0.42 -10.50 -5.50
N LYS A 132 -0.39 -9.99 -4.27
CA LYS A 132 0.58 -10.40 -3.25
C LYS A 132 0.44 -11.89 -2.95
N GLN A 133 1.57 -12.59 -2.80
CA GLN A 133 1.62 -14.02 -2.45
C GLN A 133 1.67 -14.22 -0.93
#